data_AF-A0A535SSF6-F1
#
_entry.id   AF-A0A535SSF6-F1
#
_cell.length_a   1.000
_cell.length_b   1.000
_cell.length_c   1.000
_cell.angle_alpha   90.00
_cell.angle_beta   90.00
_cell.angle_gamma   90.00
#
_symmetry.space_group_name_H-M   'P 1'
#
loop_
_entity.id
_entity.type
_entity.pdbx_description
1 polymer ?
#
loop_
_entity_poly.entity_id
_entity_poly.type
_entity_poly.pdbx_seq_one_letter_code
_entity_poly.pdbx_strand_id
1 'polypeptide(L)'
;PAERVEREESISMAFLMLLEQLQPFERAVFLLREVFGYDFAEIATMLDKSEAACRRSFSRAKKHLAEHRPRFPASAQTHRQLLSGYFQAVQTGETTALMNLLSEDVTLWADGGGKVKQAALRPIAGRDAVARFSLGTKRFWPENSRVELEEVNGQAALIIRAGGQVFSVLTIEVEEGRIQAIRIIANPDKLARV
;
A
#
# COMPACT_ATOMS: atom_id res chain seq x y z
N PRO A 1 29.88 20.97 -13.28
CA PRO A 1 28.56 20.51 -13.79
C PRO A 1 28.37 19.03 -13.42
N ALA A 2 27.98 18.81 -12.16
CA ALA A 2 27.77 17.50 -11.58
C ALA A 2 26.67 17.69 -10.54
N GLU A 3 25.45 17.28 -10.88
CA GLU A 3 24.40 16.93 -9.92
C GLU A 3 23.39 16.10 -10.72
N ARG A 4 23.80 14.87 -11.04
CA ARG A 4 22.85 13.77 -11.19
C ARG A 4 22.19 13.63 -9.83
N VAL A 5 21.03 14.24 -9.67
CA VAL A 5 20.12 13.93 -8.59
C VAL A 5 19.57 12.54 -8.91
N GLU A 6 20.27 11.51 -8.45
CA GLU A 6 19.64 10.21 -8.18
C GLU A 6 18.64 10.44 -7.05
N ARG A 7 17.45 10.94 -7.42
CA ARG A 7 16.26 10.72 -6.62
C ARG A 7 15.89 9.28 -6.91
N GLU A 8 16.14 8.39 -5.96
CA GLU A 8 15.39 7.14 -5.91
C GLU A 8 13.91 7.54 -5.86
N GLU A 9 13.23 7.51 -7.01
CA GLU A 9 11.78 7.65 -7.04
C GLU A 9 11.21 6.37 -6.43
N SER A 10 11.10 6.37 -5.11
CA SER A 10 10.48 5.30 -4.35
C SER A 10 9.05 5.08 -4.85
N ILE A 11 8.79 3.90 -5.38
CA ILE A 11 7.47 3.55 -5.90
C ILE A 11 6.52 3.35 -4.73
N SER A 12 5.43 4.13 -4.67
CA SER A 12 4.46 4.02 -3.58
C SER A 12 3.74 2.68 -3.55
N MET A 13 3.39 2.21 -2.35
CA MET A 13 2.61 0.98 -2.17
C MET A 13 1.27 1.05 -2.92
N ALA A 14 0.62 2.21 -2.87
CA ALA A 14 -0.64 2.45 -3.59
C ALA A 14 -0.45 2.23 -5.11
N PHE A 15 0.64 2.72 -5.70
CA PHE A 15 0.90 2.50 -7.12
C PHE A 15 1.18 1.04 -7.46
N LEU A 16 1.97 0.33 -6.64
CA LEU A 16 2.20 -1.10 -6.82
C LEU A 16 0.89 -1.90 -6.80
N MET A 17 -0.04 -1.52 -5.93
CA MET A 17 -1.35 -2.15 -5.85
C MET A 17 -2.23 -1.84 -7.06
N LEU A 18 -2.22 -0.60 -7.55
CA LEU A 18 -2.93 -0.25 -8.79
C LEU A 18 -2.40 -1.06 -9.98
N LEU A 19 -1.08 -1.27 -10.04
CA LEU A 19 -0.48 -2.15 -11.05
C LEU A 19 -0.90 -3.61 -10.90
N GLU A 20 -1.10 -4.11 -9.67
CA GLU A 20 -1.55 -5.48 -9.41
C GLU A 20 -3.00 -5.74 -9.88
N GLN A 21 -3.81 -4.70 -10.04
CA GLN A 21 -5.17 -4.81 -10.58
C GLN A 21 -5.21 -4.97 -12.11
N LEU A 22 -4.12 -4.63 -12.81
CA LEU A 22 -4.03 -4.79 -14.25
C LEU A 22 -3.88 -6.26 -14.66
N GLN A 23 -4.37 -6.61 -15.85
CA GLN A 23 -4.06 -7.91 -16.42
C GLN A 23 -2.55 -8.04 -16.65
N PRO A 24 -1.94 -9.24 -16.54
CA PRO A 24 -0.50 -9.41 -16.65
C PRO A 24 0.11 -8.77 -17.91
N PHE A 25 -0.59 -8.88 -19.04
CA PHE A 25 -0.16 -8.28 -20.30
C PHE A 25 -0.26 -6.74 -20.30
N GLU A 26 -1.33 -6.19 -19.72
CA GLU A 26 -1.50 -4.74 -19.58
C GLU A 26 -0.42 -4.14 -18.70
N ARG A 27 -0.10 -4.79 -17.57
CA ARG A 27 0.98 -4.41 -16.65
C ARG A 27 2.35 -4.43 -17.36
N ALA A 28 2.66 -5.49 -18.10
CA ALA A 28 3.93 -5.60 -18.83
C ALA A 28 4.09 -4.47 -19.85
N VAL A 29 3.06 -4.24 -20.68
CA VAL A 29 3.06 -3.16 -21.67
C VAL A 29 3.17 -1.79 -21.02
N PHE A 30 2.46 -1.55 -19.91
CA PHE A 30 2.52 -0.29 -19.18
C PHE A 30 3.92 -0.02 -18.62
N LEU A 31 4.53 -0.99 -17.94
CA LEU A 31 5.87 -0.85 -17.37
C LEU A 31 6.94 -0.62 -18.44
N LEU A 32 6.94 -1.43 -19.51
CA LEU A 32 7.89 -1.27 -20.61
C LEU A 32 7.79 0.10 -21.27
N ARG A 33 6.57 0.65 -21.39
CA ARG A 33 6.34 1.95 -22.00
C ARG A 33 6.67 3.13 -21.08
N GLU A 34 6.14 3.14 -19.86
CA GLU A 34 6.17 4.32 -18.98
C GLU A 34 7.37 4.34 -18.03
N VAL A 35 7.88 3.17 -17.63
CA VAL A 35 9.03 3.08 -16.71
C VAL A 35 10.33 2.87 -17.49
N PHE A 36 10.32 1.96 -18.47
CA PHE A 36 11.53 1.63 -19.23
C PHE A 36 11.68 2.40 -20.55
N GLY A 37 10.65 3.13 -20.99
CA GLY A 37 10.75 4.04 -22.13
C GLY A 37 10.74 3.41 -23.53
N TYR A 38 10.48 2.11 -23.65
CA TYR A 38 10.43 1.42 -24.95
C TYR A 38 9.27 1.91 -25.82
N ASP A 39 9.45 1.86 -27.14
CA ASP A 39 8.37 2.09 -28.09
C ASP A 39 7.47 0.86 -28.28
N PHE A 40 6.32 1.05 -28.92
CA PHE A 40 5.36 -0.05 -29.08
C PHE A 40 5.85 -1.16 -30.01
N ALA A 41 6.77 -0.87 -30.94
CA ALA A 41 7.32 -1.85 -31.86
C ALA A 41 8.36 -2.74 -31.15
N GLU A 42 9.19 -2.15 -30.29
CA GLU A 42 10.11 -2.85 -29.40
C GLU A 42 9.32 -3.74 -28.42
N ILE A 43 8.29 -3.19 -27.77
CA ILE A 43 7.43 -3.95 -26.84
C ILE A 43 6.72 -5.10 -27.55
N ALA A 44 6.21 -4.87 -28.76
CA ALA A 44 5.56 -5.90 -29.56
C ALA A 44 6.50 -7.07 -29.85
N THR A 45 7.76 -6.77 -30.18
CA THR A 45 8.81 -7.76 -30.41
C THR A 45 9.13 -8.52 -29.13
N MET A 46 9.29 -7.83 -28.00
CA MET A 46 9.63 -8.45 -26.70
C MET A 46 8.52 -9.38 -26.17
N LEU A 47 7.26 -9.03 -26.41
CA LEU A 47 6.11 -9.74 -25.87
C LEU A 47 5.49 -10.74 -26.86
N ASP A 48 6.06 -10.87 -28.06
CA ASP A 48 5.52 -11.69 -29.16
C ASP A 48 4.04 -11.37 -29.44
N LYS A 49 3.76 -10.09 -29.69
CA LYS A 49 2.42 -9.54 -29.98
C LYS A 49 2.48 -8.51 -31.10
N SER A 50 1.32 -8.10 -31.60
CA SER A 50 1.23 -6.98 -32.54
C SER A 50 1.31 -5.63 -31.83
N GLU A 51 1.92 -4.65 -32.50
CA GLU A 51 1.99 -3.27 -32.02
C GLU A 51 0.60 -2.70 -31.67
N ALA A 52 -0.41 -3.03 -32.49
CA ALA A 52 -1.80 -2.64 -32.23
C ALA A 52 -2.35 -3.24 -30.92
N ALA A 53 -1.98 -4.48 -30.56
CA ALA A 53 -2.39 -5.09 -29.30
C ALA A 53 -1.71 -4.42 -28.10
N CYS A 54 -0.43 -4.06 -28.23
CA CYS A 54 0.30 -3.29 -27.22
C CYS A 54 -0.34 -1.91 -27.01
N ARG A 55 -0.59 -1.15 -28.08
CA ARG A 55 -1.25 0.17 -28.00
C ARG A 55 -2.63 0.10 -27.33
N ARG A 56 -3.45 -0.90 -27.68
CA ARG A 56 -4.77 -1.09 -27.05
C ARG A 56 -4.65 -1.42 -25.56
N SER A 57 -3.74 -2.32 -25.20
CA SER A 57 -3.54 -2.72 -23.80
C SER A 57 -2.98 -1.57 -22.97
N PHE A 58 -2.07 -0.78 -23.54
CA PHE A 58 -1.56 0.43 -22.91
C PHE A 58 -2.66 1.44 -22.60
N SER A 59 -3.52 1.74 -23.58
CA SER A 59 -4.67 2.64 -23.38
C SER A 59 -5.63 2.12 -22.31
N ARG A 60 -5.87 0.81 -22.26
CA ARG A 60 -6.70 0.18 -21.21
C ARG A 60 -6.05 0.29 -19.84
N ALA A 61 -4.76 -0.01 -19.73
CA ALA A 61 -3.99 0.14 -18.49
C ALA A 61 -4.08 1.58 -17.98
N LYS A 62 -3.83 2.58 -18.83
CA LYS A 62 -3.94 4.00 -18.48
C LYS A 62 -5.34 4.37 -17.99
N LYS A 63 -6.39 3.87 -18.65
CA LYS A 63 -7.77 4.12 -18.24
C LYS A 63 -8.04 3.52 -16.87
N HIS A 64 -7.67 2.26 -16.66
CA HIS A 64 -7.84 1.57 -15.38
C HIS A 64 -7.10 2.29 -14.24
N LEU A 65 -5.84 2.67 -14.47
CA LEU A 65 -5.06 3.41 -13.48
C LEU A 65 -5.64 4.80 -13.19
N ALA A 66 -6.20 5.49 -14.19
CA ALA A 66 -6.81 6.80 -14.02
C ALA A 66 -8.14 6.73 -13.24
N GLU A 67 -8.92 5.67 -13.42
CA GLU A 67 -10.18 5.43 -12.69
C GLU A 67 -9.94 5.16 -11.20
N HIS A 68 -8.76 4.65 -10.83
CA HIS A 68 -8.44 4.23 -9.47
C HIS A 68 -7.38 5.11 -8.79
N ARG A 69 -6.91 6.19 -9.44
CA ARG A 69 -5.95 7.12 -8.83
C ARG A 69 -6.71 8.11 -7.93
N PRO A 70 -6.30 8.30 -6.65
CA PRO A 70 -6.87 9.34 -5.81
C PRO A 70 -6.77 10.69 -6.51
N ARG A 71 -7.89 11.42 -6.59
CA ARG A 71 -7.95 12.71 -7.31
C ARG A 71 -7.03 13.76 -6.68
N PHE A 72 -6.80 13.64 -5.38
CA PHE A 72 -5.85 14.45 -4.61
C PHE A 72 -5.04 13.54 -3.66
N PRO A 73 -3.79 13.16 -4.02
CA PRO A 73 -2.96 12.38 -3.10
C PRO A 73 -2.64 13.24 -1.87
N ALA A 74 -2.74 12.64 -0.68
CA ALA A 74 -2.37 13.33 0.55
C ALA A 74 -0.88 13.72 0.56
N SER A 75 -0.57 14.87 1.15
CA SER A 75 0.82 15.27 1.39
C SER A 75 1.51 14.26 2.31
N ALA A 76 2.83 14.12 2.20
CA ALA A 76 3.62 13.26 3.09
C ALA A 76 3.42 13.64 4.58
N GLN A 77 3.24 14.93 4.86
CA GLN A 77 2.95 15.42 6.22
C GLN A 77 1.59 14.95 6.71
N THR A 78 0.53 15.12 5.91
CA THR A 78 -0.83 14.67 6.24
C THR A 78 -0.87 13.15 6.45
N HIS A 79 -0.22 12.40 5.57
CA HIS A 79 -0.10 10.94 5.68
C HIS A 79 0.54 10.53 7.00
N ARG A 80 1.68 11.13 7.35
CA ARG A 80 2.39 10.86 8.61
C ARG A 80 1.57 11.23 9.85
N GLN A 81 0.83 12.34 9.79
CA GLN A 81 -0.05 12.79 10.87
C GLN A 81 -1.20 11.81 11.11
N LEU A 82 -1.89 11.38 10.04
CA LEU A 82 -2.98 10.41 10.13
C LEU A 82 -2.49 9.05 10.61
N LEU A 83 -1.33 8.59 10.14
CA LEU A 83 -0.74 7.31 10.56
C LEU A 83 -0.35 7.33 12.05
N SER A 84 0.29 8.42 12.49
CA SER A 84 0.62 8.62 13.91
C SER A 84 -0.64 8.70 14.77
N GLY A 85 -1.66 9.44 14.32
CA GLY A 85 -2.95 9.56 15.02
C GLY A 85 -3.67 8.22 15.13
N TYR A 86 -3.68 7.43 14.06
CA TYR A 86 -4.24 6.07 14.06
C TYR A 86 -3.53 5.19 15.08
N PHE A 87 -2.18 5.20 15.08
CA PHE A 87 -1.40 4.44 16.04
C PHE A 87 -1.69 4.85 17.48
N GLN A 88 -1.74 6.15 17.76
CA GLN A 88 -2.04 6.67 19.10
C GLN A 88 -3.43 6.24 19.56
N ALA A 89 -4.45 6.37 18.71
CA ALA A 89 -5.82 5.96 19.06
C ALA A 89 -5.93 4.44 19.32
N VAL A 90 -5.25 3.61 18.52
CA VAL A 90 -5.17 2.16 18.76
C VAL A 90 -4.37 1.84 20.03
N GLN A 91 -3.34 2.63 20.33
CA GLN A 91 -2.53 2.47 21.54
C GLN A 91 -3.32 2.77 22.82
N THR A 92 -4.08 3.87 22.84
CA THR A 92 -4.81 4.34 24.01
C THR A 92 -6.21 3.74 24.15
N GLY A 93 -6.74 3.14 23.07
CA GLY A 93 -8.11 2.64 23.04
C GLY A 93 -9.15 3.72 22.73
N GLU A 94 -8.72 4.90 22.27
CA GLU A 94 -9.56 6.07 22.01
C GLU A 94 -10.42 5.86 20.75
N THR A 95 -11.59 5.26 20.95
CA THR A 95 -12.50 4.87 19.86
C THR A 95 -12.97 6.07 19.04
N THR A 96 -13.36 7.16 19.69
CA THR A 96 -13.83 8.37 19.00
C THR A 96 -12.73 8.99 18.13
N ALA A 97 -11.50 9.07 18.66
CA ALA A 97 -10.36 9.58 17.91
C ALA A 97 -10.09 8.70 16.68
N LEU A 98 -10.12 7.38 16.85
CA LEU A 98 -9.95 6.44 15.74
C LEU A 98 -11.03 6.60 14.67
N MET A 99 -12.31 6.63 15.07
CA MET A 99 -13.44 6.79 14.16
C MET A 99 -13.36 8.10 13.34
N ASN A 100 -12.85 9.18 13.95
CA ASN A 100 -12.68 10.46 13.27
C ASN A 100 -11.59 10.47 12.20
N LEU A 101 -10.64 9.54 12.25
CA LEU A 101 -9.55 9.41 11.26
C LEU A 101 -9.97 8.56 10.05
N LEU A 102 -10.90 7.64 10.24
CA LEU A 102 -11.34 6.69 9.22
C LEU A 102 -12.41 7.32 8.29
N SER A 103 -12.40 6.93 7.01
CA SER A 103 -13.55 7.16 6.13
C SER A 103 -14.70 6.21 6.50
N GLU A 104 -15.91 6.47 5.99
CA GLU A 104 -17.08 5.63 6.31
C GLU A 104 -16.99 4.24 5.68
N ASP A 105 -16.43 4.18 4.47
CA ASP A 105 -16.24 3.01 3.62
C ASP A 105 -14.82 2.42 3.70
N VAL A 106 -14.05 2.82 4.72
CA VAL A 106 -12.69 2.33 4.93
C VAL A 106 -12.63 0.81 4.88
N THR A 107 -11.57 0.29 4.26
CA THR A 107 -11.33 -1.15 4.21
C THR A 107 -9.94 -1.49 4.73
N LEU A 108 -9.86 -2.57 5.51
CA LEU A 108 -8.61 -3.12 6.02
C LEU A 108 -8.31 -4.46 5.35
N TRP A 109 -7.10 -4.62 4.86
CA TRP A 109 -6.58 -5.88 4.34
C TRP A 109 -5.38 -6.33 5.14
N ALA A 110 -5.29 -7.64 5.37
CA ALA A 110 -4.13 -8.26 5.99
C ALA A 110 -3.57 -9.34 5.06
N ASP A 111 -2.26 -9.39 4.92
CA ASP A 111 -1.54 -10.46 4.24
C ASP A 111 -0.68 -11.23 5.24
N GLY A 112 -1.13 -12.42 5.62
CA GLY A 112 -0.37 -13.35 6.45
C GLY A 112 0.36 -14.44 5.66
N GLY A 113 0.28 -14.46 4.32
CA GLY A 113 0.88 -15.49 3.47
C GLY A 113 0.36 -16.91 3.72
N GLY A 114 -0.80 -17.06 4.38
CA GLY A 114 -1.29 -18.37 4.87
C GLY A 114 -0.49 -18.94 6.07
N LYS A 115 0.53 -18.22 6.55
CA LYS A 115 1.43 -18.63 7.64
C LYS A 115 1.06 -17.99 8.97
N VAL A 116 0.42 -16.81 8.93
CA VAL A 116 -0.02 -16.08 10.12
C VAL A 116 -1.52 -16.30 10.35
N LYS A 117 -1.87 -17.07 11.38
CA LYS A 117 -3.27 -17.42 11.71
C LYS A 117 -4.12 -16.21 12.10
N GLN A 118 -3.48 -15.17 12.62
CA GLN A 118 -4.12 -13.95 13.12
C GLN A 118 -4.38 -12.92 12.01
N ALA A 119 -3.83 -13.10 10.81
CA ALA A 119 -4.09 -12.21 9.69
C ALA A 119 -5.53 -12.40 9.19
N ALA A 120 -6.25 -11.30 8.99
CA ALA A 120 -7.60 -11.34 8.44
C ALA A 120 -7.59 -11.97 7.04
N LEU A 121 -8.24 -13.12 6.88
CA LEU A 121 -8.32 -13.86 5.62
C LEU A 121 -9.20 -13.17 4.56
N ARG A 122 -10.07 -12.26 5.00
CA ARG A 122 -10.96 -11.48 4.15
C ARG A 122 -10.83 -10.00 4.51
N PRO A 123 -11.03 -9.09 3.54
CA PRO A 123 -11.06 -7.67 3.81
C PRO A 123 -12.13 -7.33 4.86
N ILE A 124 -11.80 -6.42 5.77
CA ILE A 124 -12.73 -5.89 6.76
C ILE A 124 -13.20 -4.54 6.24
N ALA A 125 -14.46 -4.44 5.85
CA ALA A 125 -15.04 -3.23 5.28
C ALA A 125 -15.92 -2.49 6.30
N GLY A 126 -15.90 -1.16 6.22
CA GLY A 126 -16.72 -0.26 7.02
C GLY A 126 -16.05 0.22 8.29
N ARG A 127 -16.25 1.51 8.59
CA ARG A 127 -15.64 2.25 9.70
C ARG A 127 -15.71 1.52 11.04
N ASP A 128 -16.90 1.09 11.46
CA ASP A 128 -17.09 0.42 12.76
C ASP A 128 -16.37 -0.94 12.86
N ALA A 129 -16.37 -1.72 11.77
CA ALA A 129 -15.73 -3.02 11.75
C ALA A 129 -14.20 -2.87 11.79
N VAL A 130 -13.66 -1.94 11.00
CA VAL A 130 -12.23 -1.61 10.98
C VAL A 130 -11.78 -1.06 12.32
N ALA A 131 -12.53 -0.14 12.94
CA ALA A 131 -12.19 0.41 14.25
C ALA A 131 -12.15 -0.68 15.34
N ARG A 132 -13.19 -1.51 15.41
CA ARG A 132 -13.25 -2.63 16.36
C ARG A 132 -12.10 -3.61 16.18
N PHE A 133 -11.77 -3.96 14.93
CA PHE A 133 -10.64 -4.83 14.64
C PHE A 133 -9.33 -4.18 15.09
N SER A 134 -9.11 -2.92 14.70
CA SER A 134 -7.89 -2.15 15.02
C SER A 134 -7.62 -2.10 16.52
N LEU A 135 -8.63 -1.76 17.32
CA LEU A 135 -8.54 -1.72 18.80
C LEU A 135 -8.25 -3.10 19.41
N GLY A 136 -8.70 -4.18 18.74
CA GLY A 136 -8.44 -5.55 19.17
C GLY A 136 -7.10 -6.13 18.70
N THR A 137 -6.31 -5.43 17.89
CA THR A 137 -5.10 -6.01 17.26
C THR A 137 -3.96 -6.28 18.24
N LYS A 138 -3.85 -5.51 19.33
CA LYS A 138 -2.76 -5.62 20.32
C LYS A 138 -2.60 -7.02 20.91
N ARG A 139 -3.70 -7.75 21.08
CA ARG A 139 -3.67 -9.12 21.63
C ARG A 139 -2.93 -10.13 20.74
N PHE A 140 -2.65 -9.75 19.50
CA PHE A 140 -1.94 -10.58 18.54
C PHE A 140 -0.45 -10.23 18.44
N TRP A 141 0.01 -9.19 19.14
CA TRP A 141 1.40 -8.77 19.07
C TRP A 141 2.25 -9.64 19.99
N PRO A 142 3.46 -10.02 19.59
CA PRO A 142 4.41 -10.69 20.47
C PRO A 142 4.71 -9.83 21.71
N GLU A 143 5.10 -10.48 22.80
CA GLU A 143 5.63 -9.78 23.98
C GLU A 143 6.87 -8.96 23.60
N ASN A 144 7.07 -7.83 24.27
CA ASN A 144 8.17 -6.88 24.00
C ASN A 144 8.18 -6.29 22.58
N SER A 145 7.02 -6.25 21.91
CA SER A 145 6.89 -5.56 20.63
C SER A 145 7.19 -4.07 20.76
N ARG A 146 7.95 -3.53 19.82
CA ARG A 146 8.19 -2.09 19.63
C ARG A 146 7.55 -1.66 18.33
N VAL A 147 7.05 -0.43 18.30
CA VAL A 147 6.48 0.17 17.09
C VAL A 147 7.35 1.33 16.68
N GLU A 148 7.78 1.31 15.43
CA GLU A 148 8.64 2.29 14.81
C GLU A 148 7.90 2.90 13.62
N LEU A 149 8.08 4.22 13.43
CA LEU A 149 7.53 4.93 12.28
C LEU A 149 8.67 5.13 11.28
N GLU A 150 8.68 4.34 10.22
CA GLU A 150 9.73 4.33 9.21
C GLU A 150 9.16 4.59 7.82
N GLU A 151 10.03 4.77 6.82
CA GLU A 151 9.62 4.91 5.43
C GLU A 151 9.66 3.55 4.73
N VAL A 152 8.54 3.15 4.13
CA VAL A 152 8.44 1.96 3.28
C VAL A 152 7.85 2.40 1.95
N ASN A 153 8.53 2.12 0.85
CA ASN A 153 8.07 2.48 -0.49
C ASN A 153 7.75 3.99 -0.62
N GLY A 154 8.58 4.86 -0.03
CA GLY A 154 8.41 6.32 -0.14
C GLY A 154 7.30 6.93 0.71
N GLN A 155 6.68 6.14 1.60
CA GLN A 155 5.60 6.59 2.48
C GLN A 155 5.83 6.13 3.91
N ALA A 156 5.32 6.90 4.87
CA ALA A 156 5.41 6.52 6.27
C ALA A 156 4.65 5.21 6.52
N ALA A 157 5.22 4.33 7.32
CA ALA A 157 4.66 3.05 7.70
C ALA A 157 4.93 2.80 9.19
N LEU A 158 4.04 2.03 9.84
CA LEU A 158 4.31 1.52 11.17
C LEU A 158 4.94 0.15 11.03
N ILE A 159 6.15 -0.01 11.58
CA ILE A 159 6.85 -1.28 11.66
C ILE A 159 6.74 -1.77 13.09
N ILE A 160 6.14 -2.94 13.28
CA ILE A 160 6.08 -3.61 14.57
C ILE A 160 7.22 -4.63 14.58
N ARG A 161 8.17 -4.47 15.51
CA ARG A 161 9.32 -5.37 15.68
C ARG A 161 9.20 -6.11 17.00
N ALA A 162 9.56 -7.40 17.01
CA ALA A 162 9.67 -8.20 18.21
C ALA A 162 10.97 -9.00 18.16
N GLY A 163 11.76 -8.97 19.24
CA GLY A 163 13.06 -9.66 19.28
C GLY A 163 14.04 -9.22 18.17
N GLY A 164 13.95 -7.97 17.72
CA GLY A 164 14.77 -7.43 16.62
C GLY A 164 14.31 -7.80 15.20
N GLN A 165 13.25 -8.60 15.05
CA GLN A 165 12.69 -8.99 13.75
C GLN A 165 11.41 -8.20 13.44
N VAL A 166 11.18 -7.91 12.17
CA VAL A 166 9.91 -7.31 11.71
C VAL A 166 8.80 -8.34 11.86
N PHE A 167 7.82 -8.03 12.72
CA PHE A 167 6.62 -8.83 12.92
C PHE A 167 5.51 -8.42 11.95
N SER A 168 5.35 -7.12 11.72
CA SER A 168 4.42 -6.62 10.70
C SER A 168 4.74 -5.20 10.25
N VAL A 169 4.26 -4.88 9.04
CA VAL A 169 4.26 -3.53 8.48
C VAL A 169 2.82 -3.09 8.26
N LEU A 170 2.47 -1.88 8.70
CA LEU A 170 1.17 -1.27 8.46
C LEU A 170 1.34 0.02 7.65
N THR A 171 0.61 0.11 6.55
CA THR A 171 0.49 1.34 5.74
C THR A 171 -0.97 1.77 5.63
N ILE A 172 -1.18 3.05 5.34
CA ILE A 172 -2.49 3.63 5.11
C ILE A 172 -2.55 4.28 3.73
N GLU A 173 -3.75 4.30 3.14
CA GLU A 173 -4.08 5.15 2.00
C GLU A 173 -5.02 6.24 2.48
N VAL A 174 -4.79 7.46 2.01
CA VAL A 174 -5.50 8.66 2.47
C VAL A 174 -6.21 9.29 1.29
N GLU A 175 -7.50 9.55 1.48
CA GLU A 175 -8.36 10.26 0.54
C GLU A 175 -9.19 11.28 1.32
N GLU A 176 -9.31 12.50 0.78
CA GLU A 176 -10.07 13.60 1.40
C GLU A 176 -9.73 13.86 2.88
N GLY A 177 -8.46 13.65 3.27
CA GLY A 177 -7.98 13.85 4.64
C GLY A 177 -8.38 12.75 5.63
N ARG A 178 -8.93 11.63 5.16
CA ARG A 178 -9.31 10.46 5.96
C ARG A 178 -8.59 9.21 5.48
N ILE A 179 -8.48 8.22 6.36
CA ILE A 179 -7.92 6.91 6.04
C ILE A 179 -8.98 6.10 5.28
N GLN A 180 -8.70 5.84 4.00
CA GLN A 180 -9.56 5.08 3.09
C GLN A 180 -9.20 3.58 3.07
N ALA A 181 -7.92 3.27 3.25
CA ALA A 181 -7.43 1.91 3.31
C ALA A 181 -6.39 1.72 4.41
N ILE A 182 -6.40 0.53 5.01
CA ILE A 182 -5.35 0.06 5.91
C ILE A 182 -4.81 -1.26 5.37
N ARG A 183 -3.49 -1.36 5.24
CA ARG A 183 -2.81 -2.59 4.80
C ARG A 183 -1.91 -3.07 5.92
N ILE A 184 -2.04 -4.34 6.30
CA ILE A 184 -1.17 -5.01 7.27
C ILE A 184 -0.46 -6.15 6.57
N ILE A 185 0.85 -6.10 6.50
CA ILE A 185 1.69 -7.17 5.98
C ILE A 185 2.29 -7.88 7.19
N ALA A 186 1.90 -9.13 7.40
CA ALA A 186 2.45 -10.03 8.42
C ALA A 186 3.14 -11.26 7.80
N ASN A 187 3.08 -11.41 6.47
CA ASN A 187 3.69 -12.52 5.73
C ASN A 187 5.22 -12.52 5.90
N PRO A 188 5.82 -13.51 6.58
CA PRO A 188 7.26 -13.54 6.86
C PRO A 188 8.12 -13.49 5.59
N ASP A 189 7.65 -14.07 4.48
CA ASP A 189 8.40 -14.09 3.21
C ASP A 189 8.55 -12.70 2.61
N LYS A 190 7.55 -11.83 2.85
CA LYS A 190 7.58 -10.43 2.41
C LYS A 190 8.36 -9.55 3.39
N LEU A 191 8.24 -9.84 4.68
CA LEU A 191 8.89 -9.07 5.75
C LEU A 191 10.40 -9.27 5.81
N ALA A 192 10.93 -10.38 5.29
CA ALA A 192 12.37 -10.61 5.21
C ALA A 192 13.15 -9.59 4.35
N ARG A 193 12.42 -8.72 3.63
CA ARG A 193 12.99 -7.68 2.74
C ARG A 193 12.79 -6.25 3.26
N VAL A 194 12.24 -6.11 4.47
CA VAL A 194 12.00 -4.84 5.17
C VAL A 194 13.05 -4.69 6.26
#